data_AF-A0A226DII0-F1
#
_entry.id   AF-A0A226DII0-F1
#
_cell.length_a   1.000
_cell.length_b   1.000
_cell.length_c   1.000
_cell.angle_alpha   90.00
_cell.angle_beta   90.00
_cell.angle_gamma   90.00
#
_symmetry.space_group_name_H-M   'P 1'
#
loop_
_entity.id
_entity.type
_entity.pdbx_description
1 polymer ?
#
loop_
_entity_poly.entity_id
_entity_poly.type
_entity_poly.pdbx_seq_one_letter_code
_entity_poly.pdbx_strand_id
1 'polypeptide(L)'
;MKTSNWQYFLHRYYKTCQKFCLLPILWDNTGQTVKFETSKIRIFLWCLMQSYYTADTVYLAVTICTINYAELTPEETMKLLSHGLSRMGACILIAWFANDFKSANNLINQVCKVHQRLKDEYYTDQNGGVDDGLFYVTFGVITVHIQPIGPTLQHLEERHSVRYWGNRLLPGDFYDNKIGIALFAFAELLLSYMAIFGTGYAATQLVVYAQITRNWLQLICNNSQPKDATSSRNMSRNVSLYKILHVLNCFHRETCSALLWPITQHVLCAVHVLVNVITIKCWHILPAPIRFTLFLSAFAFSYFESSCFKAAAEIYESSARFKQNMACMPRRIAYYKRVEMSLWCIRINVSSAYHFEMDTFNSCMQAVVDNTVNVLLTFF
;
A
#
# COMPACT_ATOMS: atom_id res chain seq x y z
N MET A 1 4.67 28.37 4.62
CA MET A 1 4.78 26.99 5.13
C MET A 1 5.71 26.20 4.22
N LYS A 2 6.83 25.67 4.73
CA LYS A 2 7.62 24.69 3.99
C LYS A 2 6.86 23.36 4.05
N THR A 3 6.26 22.95 2.93
CA THR A 3 5.65 21.62 2.83
C THR A 3 6.74 20.57 2.95
N SER A 4 6.55 19.56 3.79
CA SER A 4 7.47 18.42 3.85
C SER A 4 7.52 17.72 2.48
N ASN A 5 8.66 17.11 2.16
CA ASN A 5 8.88 16.51 0.84
C ASN A 5 7.80 15.46 0.52
N TRP A 6 7.46 14.59 1.47
CA TRP A 6 6.45 13.55 1.26
C TRP A 6 5.03 14.11 1.02
N GLN A 7 4.63 15.21 1.67
CA GLN A 7 3.33 15.86 1.43
C GLN A 7 3.24 16.41 0.01
N TYR A 8 4.33 16.97 -0.53
CA TYR A 8 4.39 17.41 -1.91
C TYR A 8 4.17 16.24 -2.89
N PHE A 9 4.83 15.10 -2.65
CA PHE A 9 4.66 13.91 -3.49
C PHE A 9 3.25 13.30 -3.34
N LEU A 10 2.71 13.24 -2.13
CA LEU A 10 1.35 12.77 -1.89
C LEU A 10 0.31 13.66 -2.59
N HIS A 11 0.47 14.97 -2.52
CA HIS A 11 -0.34 15.93 -3.28
C HIS A 11 -0.24 15.68 -4.79
N ARG A 12 0.98 15.48 -5.30
CA ARG A 12 1.20 15.19 -6.73
C ARG A 12 0.52 13.91 -7.17
N TYR A 13 0.59 12.85 -6.36
CA TYR A 13 -0.12 11.60 -6.59
C TYR A 13 -1.63 11.82 -6.72
N TYR A 14 -2.26 12.49 -5.75
CA TYR A 14 -3.71 12.74 -5.81
C TYR A 14 -4.12 13.67 -6.95
N LYS A 15 -3.30 14.67 -7.30
CA LYS A 15 -3.52 15.52 -8.48
C LYS A 15 -3.43 14.73 -9.79
N THR A 16 -2.50 13.79 -9.90
CA THR A 16 -2.42 12.89 -11.06
C THR A 16 -3.68 12.04 -11.16
N CYS A 17 -4.12 11.40 -10.07
CA CYS A 17 -5.39 10.65 -10.05
C CYS A 17 -6.57 11.50 -10.51
N GLN A 18 -6.68 12.72 -9.97
CA GLN A 18 -7.75 13.66 -10.28
C GLN A 18 -7.70 14.13 -11.75
N LYS A 19 -6.52 14.39 -12.30
CA LYS A 19 -6.34 14.93 -13.66
C LYS A 19 -6.67 13.90 -14.72
N PHE A 20 -6.25 12.65 -14.50
CA PHE A 20 -6.43 11.55 -15.44
C PHE A 20 -7.65 10.67 -15.12
N CYS A 21 -8.51 11.08 -14.18
CA CYS A 21 -9.71 10.35 -13.76
C CYS A 21 -9.42 8.89 -13.33
N LEU A 22 -8.23 8.63 -12.78
CA LEU A 22 -7.81 7.28 -12.36
C LEU A 22 -8.54 6.83 -11.08
N LEU A 23 -8.94 7.79 -10.25
CA LEU A 23 -9.73 7.57 -9.03
C LEU A 23 -10.79 8.67 -8.92
N PRO A 24 -11.96 8.39 -8.31
CA PRO A 24 -13.05 9.36 -8.16
C PRO A 24 -12.79 10.32 -7.00
N ILE A 25 -11.65 11.01 -7.03
CA ILE A 25 -11.16 11.88 -5.96
C ILE A 25 -10.81 13.28 -6.47
N LEU A 26 -10.93 14.24 -5.56
CA LEU A 26 -10.66 15.66 -5.75
C LEU A 26 -9.70 16.14 -4.66
N TRP A 27 -8.55 16.70 -5.05
CA TRP A 27 -7.69 17.39 -4.09
C TRP A 27 -8.18 18.83 -3.86
N ASP A 28 -8.64 19.11 -2.64
CA ASP A 28 -9.03 20.45 -2.20
C ASP A 28 -7.80 21.25 -1.74
N ASN A 29 -7.43 22.25 -2.54
CA ASN A 29 -6.28 23.11 -2.27
C ASN A 29 -6.45 23.94 -0.98
N THR A 30 -7.69 24.33 -0.65
CA THR A 30 -7.97 25.20 0.51
C THR A 30 -7.82 24.42 1.82
N GLY A 31 -8.37 23.21 1.86
CA GLY A 31 -8.30 22.34 3.03
C GLY A 31 -7.04 21.46 3.10
N GLN A 32 -6.26 21.38 2.02
CA GLN A 32 -5.22 20.35 1.82
C GLN A 32 -5.75 18.93 2.14
N THR A 33 -6.94 18.63 1.61
CA THR A 33 -7.65 17.37 1.88
C THR A 33 -8.10 16.69 0.61
N VAL A 34 -8.18 15.37 0.63
CA VAL A 34 -8.76 14.55 -0.43
C VAL A 34 -10.27 14.45 -0.21
N LYS A 35 -11.07 14.83 -1.21
CA LYS A 35 -12.51 14.70 -1.21
C LYS A 35 -12.94 13.69 -2.27
N PHE A 36 -14.15 13.17 -2.13
CA PHE A 36 -14.78 12.43 -3.22
C PHE A 36 -15.16 13.39 -4.35
N GLU A 37 -14.95 12.98 -5.59
CA GLU A 37 -15.30 13.78 -6.77
C GLU A 37 -16.81 13.95 -6.88
N THR A 38 -17.29 15.15 -7.20
CA THR A 38 -18.73 15.45 -7.34
C THR A 38 -19.14 15.67 -8.79
N SER A 39 -18.16 15.87 -9.68
CA SER A 39 -18.42 16.01 -11.12
C SER A 39 -18.95 14.71 -11.72
N LYS A 40 -20.20 14.74 -12.19
CA LYS A 40 -20.86 13.61 -12.87
C LYS A 40 -20.06 13.09 -14.07
N ILE A 41 -19.45 13.99 -14.84
CA ILE A 41 -18.66 13.64 -16.03
C ILE A 41 -17.43 12.83 -15.63
N ARG A 42 -16.72 13.24 -14.58
CA ARG A 42 -15.50 12.56 -14.12
C ARG A 42 -15.81 11.20 -13.50
N ILE A 43 -16.89 11.12 -12.70
CA ILE A 43 -17.38 9.85 -12.17
C ILE A 43 -17.75 8.92 -13.33
N PHE A 44 -18.46 9.42 -14.34
CA PHE A 44 -18.80 8.63 -15.53
C PHE A 44 -17.57 8.11 -16.27
N LEU A 45 -16.56 8.97 -16.51
CA LEU A 45 -15.30 8.57 -17.14
C LEU A 45 -14.55 7.51 -16.32
N TRP A 46 -14.47 7.67 -15.00
CA TRP A 46 -13.88 6.68 -14.11
C TRP A 46 -14.65 5.35 -14.16
N CYS A 47 -15.98 5.38 -14.10
CA CYS A 47 -16.83 4.19 -14.23
C CYS A 47 -16.62 3.48 -15.57
N LEU A 48 -16.47 4.22 -16.67
CA LEU A 48 -16.18 3.67 -17.99
C LEU A 48 -14.82 2.96 -18.00
N MET A 49 -13.78 3.59 -17.47
CA MET A 49 -12.44 3.00 -17.35
C MET A 49 -12.44 1.76 -16.46
N GLN A 50 -13.13 1.80 -15.32
CA GLN A 50 -13.26 0.67 -14.41
C GLN A 50 -14.05 -0.48 -15.04
N SER A 51 -15.09 -0.18 -15.82
CA SER A 51 -15.87 -1.20 -16.53
C SER A 51 -15.02 -1.89 -17.59
N TYR A 52 -14.24 -1.12 -18.36
CA TYR A 52 -13.30 -1.67 -19.34
C TYR A 52 -12.22 -2.54 -18.66
N TYR A 53 -11.66 -2.06 -17.55
CA TYR A 53 -10.69 -2.82 -16.76
C TYR A 53 -11.27 -4.12 -16.19
N THR A 54 -12.53 -4.09 -15.75
CA THR A 54 -13.23 -5.27 -15.25
C THR A 54 -13.48 -6.27 -16.38
N ALA A 55 -13.89 -5.81 -17.57
CA ALA A 55 -14.08 -6.67 -18.74
C ALA A 55 -12.77 -7.36 -19.19
N ASP A 56 -11.67 -6.61 -19.23
CA ASP A 56 -10.33 -7.14 -19.50
C ASP A 56 -9.91 -8.20 -18.47
N THR A 57 -10.16 -7.92 -17.19
CA THR A 57 -9.89 -8.85 -16.08
C THR A 57 -10.73 -10.12 -16.20
N VAL A 58 -12.02 -10.01 -16.54
CA VAL A 58 -12.90 -11.18 -16.75
C VAL A 58 -12.43 -12.00 -17.94
N TYR A 59 -12.04 -11.36 -19.04
CA TYR A 59 -11.44 -12.05 -20.18
C TYR A 59 -10.20 -12.86 -19.78
N LEU A 60 -9.29 -12.26 -19.00
CA LEU A 60 -8.09 -12.94 -18.51
C LEU A 60 -8.43 -14.11 -17.60
N ALA A 61 -9.40 -13.94 -16.70
CA ALA A 61 -9.86 -15.02 -15.82
C ALA A 61 -10.45 -16.18 -16.63
N VAL A 62 -11.30 -15.91 -17.62
CA VAL A 62 -11.85 -16.94 -18.52
C VAL A 62 -10.72 -17.62 -19.30
N THR A 63 -9.76 -16.85 -19.82
CA THR A 63 -8.63 -17.39 -20.58
C THR A 63 -7.79 -18.34 -19.71
N ILE A 64 -7.48 -17.95 -18.47
CA ILE A 64 -6.77 -18.80 -17.50
C ILE A 64 -7.53 -20.10 -17.27
N CYS A 65 -8.86 -20.04 -17.12
CA CYS A 65 -9.66 -21.23 -16.85
C CYS A 65 -9.89 -22.15 -18.06
N THR A 66 -9.69 -21.66 -19.29
CA THR A 66 -10.11 -22.39 -20.51
C THR A 66 -8.95 -22.73 -21.45
N ILE A 67 -7.77 -22.14 -21.27
CA ILE A 67 -6.62 -22.40 -22.14
C ILE A 67 -6.07 -23.81 -21.98
N ASN A 68 -5.66 -24.42 -23.09
CA ASN A 68 -4.93 -25.68 -23.07
C ASN A 68 -3.47 -25.43 -22.67
N TYR A 69 -3.15 -25.58 -21.38
CA TYR A 69 -1.79 -25.39 -20.86
C TYR A 69 -0.74 -26.32 -21.49
N ALA A 70 -1.14 -27.43 -22.11
CA ALA A 70 -0.21 -28.31 -22.82
C ALA A 70 0.34 -27.69 -24.12
N GLU A 71 -0.35 -26.69 -24.67
CA GLU A 71 0.07 -25.98 -25.90
C GLU A 71 0.92 -24.74 -25.61
N LEU A 72 0.98 -24.31 -24.35
CA LEU A 72 1.74 -23.13 -23.94
C LEU A 72 3.14 -23.51 -23.49
N THR A 73 4.11 -22.69 -23.86
CA THR A 73 5.43 -22.76 -23.23
C THR A 73 5.34 -22.39 -21.74
N PRO A 74 6.30 -22.84 -20.90
CA PRO A 74 6.35 -22.42 -19.49
C PRO A 74 6.43 -20.90 -19.33
N GLU A 75 7.13 -20.21 -20.24
CA GLU A 75 7.24 -18.75 -20.26
C GLU A 75 5.88 -18.08 -20.51
N GLU A 76 5.14 -18.52 -21.52
CA GLU A 76 3.81 -17.99 -21.84
C GLU A 76 2.81 -18.25 -20.71
N THR A 77 2.87 -19.44 -20.10
CA THR A 77 2.07 -19.80 -18.92
C THR A 77 2.35 -18.85 -17.76
N MET A 78 3.62 -18.60 -17.44
CA MET A 78 4.02 -17.68 -16.38
C MET A 78 3.56 -16.25 -16.67
N LYS A 79 3.73 -15.77 -17.91
CA LYS A 79 3.28 -14.44 -18.34
C LYS A 79 1.76 -14.29 -18.26
N LEU A 80 1.00 -15.32 -18.64
CA LEU A 80 -0.46 -15.33 -18.58
C LEU A 80 -0.95 -15.27 -17.13
N LEU A 81 -0.43 -16.14 -16.28
CA LEU A 81 -0.80 -16.19 -14.86
C LEU A 81 -0.41 -14.91 -14.13
N SER A 82 0.81 -14.41 -14.32
CA SER A 82 1.28 -13.17 -13.70
C SER A 82 0.46 -11.95 -14.12
N HIS A 83 0.19 -11.82 -15.42
CA HIS A 83 -0.62 -10.72 -15.94
C HIS A 83 -2.09 -10.83 -15.45
N GLY A 84 -2.70 -12.01 -15.56
CA GLY A 84 -4.08 -12.21 -15.12
C GLY A 84 -4.28 -12.04 -13.61
N LEU A 85 -3.41 -12.64 -12.78
CA LEU A 85 -3.52 -12.54 -11.31
C LEU A 85 -3.28 -11.11 -10.82
N SER A 86 -2.31 -10.39 -11.39
CA SER A 86 -2.08 -8.99 -11.03
C SER A 86 -3.27 -8.10 -11.41
N ARG A 87 -3.87 -8.31 -12.59
CA ARG A 87 -5.10 -7.62 -13.04
C ARG A 87 -6.28 -7.90 -12.12
N MET A 88 -6.53 -9.19 -11.81
CA MET A 88 -7.58 -9.62 -10.89
C MET A 88 -7.41 -9.03 -9.49
N GLY A 89 -6.21 -9.09 -8.92
CA GLY A 89 -5.92 -8.53 -7.60
C GLY A 89 -6.20 -7.03 -7.54
N ALA A 90 -5.71 -6.27 -8.52
CA ALA A 90 -5.99 -4.84 -8.60
C ALA A 90 -7.48 -4.54 -8.85
N CYS A 91 -8.19 -5.34 -9.65
CA CYS A 91 -9.62 -5.17 -9.90
C CYS A 91 -10.45 -5.36 -8.63
N ILE A 92 -10.20 -6.42 -7.87
CA ILE A 92 -10.87 -6.69 -6.59
C ILE A 92 -10.61 -5.55 -5.61
N LEU A 93 -9.35 -5.10 -5.53
CA LEU A 93 -8.95 -4.02 -4.63
C LEU A 93 -9.65 -2.69 -4.97
N ILE A 94 -9.67 -2.31 -6.26
CA ILE A 94 -10.34 -1.08 -6.70
C ILE A 94 -11.85 -1.17 -6.51
N ALA A 95 -12.47 -2.31 -6.82
CA ALA A 95 -13.89 -2.54 -6.63
C ALA A 95 -14.28 -2.46 -5.14
N TRP A 96 -13.42 -2.92 -4.24
CA TRP A 96 -13.65 -2.77 -2.81
C TRP A 96 -13.58 -1.30 -2.37
N PHE A 97 -12.54 -0.56 -2.80
CA PHE A 97 -12.45 0.88 -2.50
C PHE A 97 -13.59 1.69 -3.13
N ALA A 98 -14.13 1.26 -4.28
CA ALA A 98 -15.30 1.89 -4.90
C ALA A 98 -16.47 2.04 -3.93
N ASN A 99 -16.67 1.05 -3.05
CA ASN A 99 -17.74 1.05 -2.07
C ASN A 99 -17.46 1.94 -0.85
N ASP A 100 -16.19 2.26 -0.55
CA ASP A 100 -15.81 2.97 0.68
C ASP A 100 -14.78 4.11 0.49
N PHE A 101 -14.71 4.69 -0.72
CA PHE A 101 -13.77 5.80 -1.02
C PHE A 101 -13.94 6.97 -0.06
N LYS A 102 -15.18 7.26 0.36
CA LYS A 102 -15.46 8.37 1.28
C LYS A 102 -14.78 8.16 2.64
N SER A 103 -14.89 6.96 3.22
CA SER A 103 -14.27 6.67 4.51
C SER A 103 -12.75 6.58 4.38
N ALA A 104 -12.23 5.95 3.33
CA ALA A 104 -10.79 5.90 3.05
C ALA A 104 -10.17 7.30 2.87
N ASN A 105 -10.86 8.21 2.17
CA ASN A 105 -10.43 9.60 2.05
C ASN A 105 -10.49 10.35 3.39
N ASN A 106 -11.53 10.11 4.20
CA ASN A 106 -11.63 10.69 5.54
C ASN A 106 -10.49 10.19 6.43
N LEU A 107 -10.11 8.92 6.34
CA LEU A 107 -9.02 8.32 7.11
C LEU A 107 -7.71 9.03 6.81
N ILE A 108 -7.28 9.09 5.54
CA ILE A 108 -6.01 9.76 5.21
C ILE A 108 -6.00 11.24 5.62
N ASN A 109 -7.14 11.94 5.45
CA ASN A 109 -7.26 13.32 5.87
C ASN A 109 -7.11 13.48 7.38
N GLN A 110 -7.70 12.58 8.17
CA GLN A 110 -7.57 12.59 9.63
C GLN A 110 -6.14 12.25 10.06
N VAL A 111 -5.53 11.23 9.46
CA VAL A 111 -4.12 10.86 9.72
C VAL A 111 -3.20 12.05 9.46
N CYS A 112 -3.31 12.71 8.30
CA CYS A 112 -2.51 13.88 7.94
C CYS A 112 -2.77 15.08 8.87
N LYS A 113 -4.02 15.37 9.22
CA LYS A 113 -4.38 16.45 10.15
C LYS A 113 -3.84 16.20 11.55
N VAL A 114 -3.95 14.97 12.05
CA VAL A 114 -3.40 14.57 13.34
C VAL A 114 -1.89 14.74 13.31
N HIS A 115 -1.21 14.22 12.28
CA HIS A 115 0.24 14.37 12.14
C HIS A 115 0.68 15.84 12.13
N GLN A 116 0.01 16.70 11.35
CA GLN A 116 0.35 18.12 11.29
C GLN A 116 0.12 18.82 12.63
N ARG A 117 -1.04 18.61 13.27
CA ARG A 117 -1.34 19.18 14.59
C ARG A 117 -0.28 18.79 15.62
N LEU A 118 0.16 17.54 15.60
CA LEU A 118 1.17 17.05 16.53
C LEU A 118 2.56 17.61 16.22
N LYS A 119 2.88 17.81 14.94
CA LYS A 119 4.12 18.47 14.54
C LYS A 119 4.17 19.89 15.08
N ASP A 120 3.08 20.64 14.95
CA ASP A 120 2.97 22.01 15.45
C ASP A 120 3.08 22.07 16.99
N GLU A 121 2.54 21.08 17.70
CA GLU A 121 2.53 21.02 19.18
C GLU A 121 3.85 20.53 19.81
N TYR A 122 4.61 19.66 19.11
CA TYR A 122 5.83 19.05 19.63
C TYR A 122 7.13 19.66 19.09
N TYR A 123 7.09 20.28 17.91
CA TYR A 123 8.29 20.80 17.22
C TYR A 123 8.21 22.30 16.93
N THR A 124 7.48 23.05 17.75
CA THR A 124 7.18 24.49 17.56
C THR A 124 8.41 25.36 17.32
N ASP A 125 9.59 24.97 17.85
CA ASP A 125 10.85 25.72 17.74
C ASP A 125 11.90 25.08 16.81
N GLN A 126 11.68 23.85 16.32
CA GLN A 126 12.63 23.17 15.43
C GLN A 126 12.25 23.41 13.96
N ASN A 127 12.84 24.45 13.37
CA ASN A 127 12.65 24.88 11.98
C ASN A 127 13.16 23.90 10.89
N GLY A 128 13.40 22.63 11.20
CA GLY A 128 13.91 21.68 10.21
C GLY A 128 13.84 20.22 10.61
N GLY A 129 13.28 19.41 9.71
CA GLY A 129 13.79 18.07 9.44
C GLY A 129 13.55 16.99 10.49
N VAL A 130 12.40 16.96 11.16
CA VAL A 130 11.98 15.68 11.77
C VAL A 130 11.78 14.69 10.63
N ASP A 131 12.61 13.65 10.60
CA ASP A 131 12.43 12.54 9.68
C ASP A 131 11.13 11.82 10.07
N ASP A 132 10.05 12.18 9.37
CA ASP A 132 8.73 11.62 9.60
C ASP A 132 8.64 10.15 9.17
N GLY A 133 9.73 9.52 8.69
CA GLY A 133 9.76 8.13 8.18
C GLY A 133 8.95 7.93 6.90
N LEU A 134 8.46 9.02 6.30
CA LEU A 134 7.55 9.02 5.16
C LEU A 134 8.27 9.20 3.81
N PHE A 135 9.60 9.04 3.78
CA PHE A 135 10.36 9.03 2.53
C PHE A 135 9.86 7.97 1.54
N TYR A 136 9.30 6.86 2.03
CA TYR A 136 8.66 5.85 1.18
C TYR A 136 7.54 6.43 0.32
N VAL A 137 6.73 7.36 0.84
CA VAL A 137 5.64 7.96 0.05
C VAL A 137 6.22 8.66 -1.18
N THR A 138 7.37 9.32 -1.05
CA THR A 138 8.07 9.91 -2.20
C THR A 138 8.49 8.87 -3.22
N PHE A 139 9.20 7.81 -2.80
CA PHE A 139 9.66 6.76 -3.71
C PHE A 139 8.52 5.96 -4.34
N GLY A 140 7.50 5.62 -3.54
CA GLY A 140 6.29 4.95 -3.98
C GLY A 140 5.54 5.78 -5.02
N VAL A 141 5.41 7.09 -4.82
CA VAL A 141 4.80 7.98 -5.81
C VAL A 141 5.61 8.00 -7.11
N ILE A 142 6.93 8.04 -7.06
CA ILE A 142 7.75 7.95 -8.29
C ILE A 142 7.50 6.61 -9.00
N THR A 143 7.50 5.51 -8.24
CA THR A 143 7.30 4.15 -8.76
C THR A 143 5.97 4.00 -9.47
N VAL A 144 4.85 4.45 -8.88
CA VAL A 144 3.52 4.33 -9.50
C VAL A 144 3.36 5.14 -10.79
N HIS A 145 4.18 6.18 -11.00
CA HIS A 145 4.17 6.94 -12.26
C HIS A 145 4.98 6.27 -13.37
N ILE A 146 6.01 5.49 -13.03
CA ILE A 146 6.92 4.88 -14.01
C ILE A 146 6.48 3.45 -14.35
N GLN A 147 6.04 2.68 -13.36
CA GLN A 147 5.73 1.26 -13.52
C GLN A 147 4.70 0.95 -14.63
N PRO A 148 3.67 1.79 -14.92
CA PRO A 148 2.71 1.51 -15.99
C PRO A 148 3.33 1.38 -17.39
N ILE A 149 4.53 1.94 -17.61
CA ILE A 149 5.21 1.90 -18.91
C ILE A 149 5.64 0.46 -19.25
N GLY A 150 6.06 -0.33 -18.26
CA GLY A 150 6.56 -1.70 -18.47
C GLY A 150 5.53 -2.63 -19.14
N PRO A 151 4.32 -2.80 -18.55
CA PRO A 151 3.26 -3.59 -19.17
C PRO A 151 2.87 -3.12 -20.57
N THR A 152 2.89 -1.81 -20.84
CA THR A 152 2.60 -1.26 -22.18
C THR A 152 3.67 -1.63 -23.21
N LEU A 153 4.95 -1.55 -22.84
CA LEU A 153 6.03 -2.00 -23.72
C LEU A 153 5.93 -3.50 -23.97
N GLN A 154 5.63 -4.29 -22.93
CA GLN A 154 5.41 -5.72 -23.08
C GLN A 154 4.22 -6.03 -24.01
N HIS A 155 3.15 -5.24 -23.93
CA HIS A 155 2.03 -5.38 -24.87
C HIS A 155 2.44 -5.10 -26.31
N LEU A 156 3.27 -4.08 -26.56
CA LEU A 156 3.76 -3.79 -27.91
C LEU A 156 4.61 -4.93 -28.48
N GLU A 157 5.47 -5.53 -27.65
CA GLU A 157 6.32 -6.66 -28.03
C GLU A 157 5.51 -7.94 -28.24
N GLU A 158 4.51 -8.18 -27.38
CA GLU A 158 3.79 -9.45 -27.31
C GLU A 158 2.31 -9.31 -27.68
N ARG A 159 1.95 -8.35 -28.54
CA ARG A 159 0.55 -8.02 -28.87
C ARG A 159 -0.29 -9.20 -29.36
N HIS A 160 0.33 -10.20 -29.96
CA HIS A 160 -0.32 -11.43 -30.44
C HIS A 160 -0.46 -12.53 -29.37
N SER A 161 -0.04 -12.24 -28.14
CA SER A 161 -0.22 -13.12 -26.99
C SER A 161 -1.70 -13.37 -26.70
N VAL A 162 -2.00 -14.58 -26.22
CA VAL A 162 -3.33 -14.97 -25.73
C VAL A 162 -3.85 -14.12 -24.58
N ARG A 163 -2.97 -13.35 -23.93
CA ARG A 163 -3.30 -12.42 -22.85
C ARG A 163 -4.12 -11.22 -23.31
N TYR A 164 -4.05 -10.86 -24.59
CA TYR A 164 -4.68 -9.64 -25.09
C TYR A 164 -5.93 -9.97 -25.89
N TRP A 165 -7.09 -9.57 -25.37
CA TRP A 165 -8.39 -9.86 -25.99
C TRP A 165 -8.51 -9.31 -27.41
N GLY A 166 -7.86 -8.17 -27.70
CA GLY A 166 -7.86 -7.54 -29.02
C GLY A 166 -7.37 -8.48 -30.12
N ASN A 167 -6.34 -9.27 -29.85
CA ASN A 167 -5.79 -10.25 -30.79
C ASN A 167 -6.74 -11.42 -31.08
N ARG A 168 -7.63 -11.76 -30.13
CA ARG A 168 -8.56 -12.89 -30.26
C ARG A 168 -9.91 -12.50 -30.82
N LEU A 169 -10.38 -11.30 -30.51
CA LEU A 169 -11.77 -10.88 -30.76
C LEU A 169 -11.92 -9.90 -31.92
N LEU A 170 -10.83 -9.30 -32.42
CA LEU A 170 -10.88 -8.32 -33.50
C LEU A 170 -10.24 -8.86 -34.80
N PRO A 171 -10.71 -8.38 -35.97
CA PRO A 171 -10.05 -8.69 -37.23
C PRO A 171 -8.60 -8.22 -37.23
N GLY A 172 -7.70 -9.05 -37.76
CA GLY A 172 -6.27 -8.75 -37.88
C GLY A 172 -6.02 -7.41 -38.60
N ASP A 173 -6.74 -7.14 -39.68
CA ASP A 173 -6.62 -5.88 -40.45
C ASP A 173 -6.87 -4.61 -39.61
N PHE A 174 -7.73 -4.69 -38.59
CA PHE A 174 -7.95 -3.58 -37.67
C PHE A 174 -6.90 -3.56 -36.56
N TYR A 175 -6.62 -4.70 -35.95
CA TYR A 175 -5.70 -4.80 -34.82
C TYR A 175 -4.27 -4.45 -35.23
N ASP A 176 -3.81 -4.94 -36.39
CA ASP A 176 -2.45 -4.86 -36.92
C ASP A 176 -2.13 -3.58 -37.68
N ASN A 177 -3.14 -2.78 -38.01
CA ASN A 177 -2.86 -1.48 -38.59
C ASN A 177 -2.26 -0.52 -37.54
N LYS A 178 -1.57 0.51 -38.01
CA LYS A 178 -0.88 1.50 -37.14
C LYS A 178 -1.82 2.18 -36.14
N ILE A 179 -3.09 2.37 -36.51
CA ILE A 179 -4.10 3.01 -35.67
C ILE A 179 -4.52 2.06 -34.55
N GLY A 180 -4.78 0.79 -34.86
CA GLY A 180 -5.10 -0.27 -33.91
C GLY A 180 -3.98 -0.47 -32.89
N ILE A 181 -2.74 -0.59 -33.36
CA ILE A 181 -1.55 -0.69 -32.50
C ILE A 181 -1.50 0.50 -31.51
N ALA A 182 -1.66 1.72 -32.00
CA ALA A 182 -1.61 2.92 -31.15
C ALA A 182 -2.77 2.96 -30.15
N LEU A 183 -3.99 2.61 -30.57
CA LEU A 183 -5.18 2.59 -29.70
C LEU A 183 -5.07 1.54 -28.59
N PHE A 184 -4.62 0.33 -28.92
CA PHE A 184 -4.47 -0.75 -27.94
C PHE A 184 -3.29 -0.53 -26.99
N ALA A 185 -2.19 0.04 -27.48
CA ALA A 185 -1.10 0.46 -26.59
C ALA A 185 -1.56 1.55 -25.61
N PHE A 186 -2.36 2.51 -26.07
CA PHE A 186 -2.95 3.54 -25.21
C PHE A 186 -3.96 2.96 -24.21
N ALA A 187 -4.81 2.03 -24.65
CA ALA A 187 -5.75 1.32 -23.77
C ALA A 187 -5.00 0.54 -22.68
N GLU A 188 -3.98 -0.23 -23.05
CA GLU A 188 -3.14 -0.98 -22.12
C GLU A 188 -2.44 -0.06 -21.12
N LEU A 189 -1.93 1.09 -21.59
CA LEU A 189 -1.34 2.10 -20.73
C LEU A 189 -2.36 2.61 -19.70
N LEU A 190 -3.57 2.97 -20.13
CA LEU A 190 -4.64 3.42 -19.23
C LEU A 190 -5.03 2.35 -18.21
N LEU A 191 -5.19 1.09 -18.64
CA LEU A 191 -5.49 -0.01 -17.73
C LEU A 191 -4.38 -0.21 -16.71
N SER A 192 -3.12 -0.11 -17.14
CA SER A 192 -1.94 -0.24 -16.27
C SER A 192 -1.89 0.91 -15.27
N TYR A 193 -2.17 2.15 -15.70
CA TYR A 193 -2.30 3.29 -14.80
C TYR A 193 -3.44 3.09 -13.79
N MET A 194 -4.61 2.61 -14.21
CA MET A 194 -5.72 2.31 -13.30
C MET A 194 -5.33 1.30 -12.23
N ALA A 195 -4.75 0.17 -12.64
CA ALA A 195 -4.32 -0.89 -11.73
C ALA A 195 -3.27 -0.41 -10.72
N ILE A 196 -2.25 0.31 -11.21
CA ILE A 196 -1.08 0.73 -10.42
C ILE A 196 -1.44 1.90 -9.51
N PHE A 197 -2.25 2.86 -9.96
CA PHE A 197 -2.71 3.93 -9.08
C PHE A 197 -3.74 3.43 -8.07
N GLY A 198 -4.62 2.51 -8.44
CA GLY A 198 -5.56 1.87 -7.51
C GLY A 198 -4.85 1.09 -6.39
N THR A 199 -3.86 0.28 -6.75
CA THR A 199 -3.03 -0.44 -5.77
C THR A 199 -2.14 0.52 -4.96
N GLY A 200 -1.56 1.52 -5.62
CA GLY A 200 -0.80 2.59 -4.96
C GLY A 200 -1.61 3.39 -3.95
N TYR A 201 -2.91 3.57 -4.18
CA TYR A 201 -3.82 4.24 -3.25
C TYR A 201 -3.90 3.43 -1.94
N ALA A 202 -4.14 2.13 -2.06
CA ALA A 202 -4.20 1.21 -0.93
C ALA A 202 -2.89 1.17 -0.13
N ALA A 203 -1.77 1.02 -0.84
CA ALA A 203 -0.44 0.98 -0.23
C ALA A 203 -0.13 2.30 0.51
N THR A 204 -0.48 3.44 -0.09
CA THR A 204 -0.28 4.76 0.52
C THR A 204 -1.05 4.91 1.82
N GLN A 205 -2.32 4.46 1.85
CA GLN A 205 -3.14 4.49 3.07
C GLN A 205 -2.50 3.70 4.21
N LEU A 206 -2.05 2.46 3.93
CA LEU A 206 -1.41 1.61 4.91
C LEU A 206 -0.08 2.18 5.42
N VAL A 207 0.79 2.64 4.52
CA VAL A 207 2.11 3.18 4.89
C VAL A 207 1.97 4.44 5.71
N VAL A 208 1.17 5.40 5.24
CA VAL A 208 1.02 6.70 5.90
C VAL A 208 0.44 6.49 7.30
N TYR A 209 -0.57 5.64 7.44
CA TYR A 209 -1.13 5.29 8.74
C TYR A 209 -0.11 4.60 9.66
N ALA A 210 0.56 3.54 9.18
CA ALA A 210 1.48 2.76 10.00
C ALA A 210 2.70 3.58 10.45
N GLN A 211 3.33 4.33 9.54
CA GLN A 211 4.50 5.14 9.86
C GLN A 211 4.16 6.29 10.82
N ILE A 212 3.06 7.03 10.57
CA ILE A 212 2.68 8.14 11.45
C ILE A 212 2.35 7.61 12.85
N THR A 213 1.57 6.54 12.95
CA THR A 213 1.17 5.97 14.25
C THR A 213 2.39 5.44 15.00
N ARG A 214 3.28 4.71 14.33
CA ARG A 214 4.54 4.21 14.89
C ARG A 214 5.41 5.34 15.42
N ASN A 215 5.68 6.37 14.60
CA ASN A 215 6.61 7.44 14.95
C ASN A 215 6.11 8.26 16.15
N TRP A 216 4.80 8.58 16.18
CA TRP A 216 4.22 9.26 17.33
C TRP A 216 4.19 8.38 18.59
N LEU A 217 3.93 7.07 18.47
CA LEU A 217 4.00 6.15 19.61
C LEU A 217 5.42 6.02 20.17
N GLN A 218 6.43 5.90 19.30
CA GLN A 218 7.83 5.85 19.72
C GLN A 218 8.23 7.15 20.44
N LEU A 219 7.80 8.31 19.93
CA LEU A 219 8.03 9.60 20.58
C LEU A 219 7.39 9.65 21.99
N ILE A 220 6.15 9.18 22.12
CA ILE A 220 5.46 9.10 23.42
C ILE A 220 6.22 8.17 24.38
N CYS A 221 6.67 7.01 23.90
CA CYS A 221 7.41 6.05 24.70
C CYS A 221 8.73 6.64 25.20
N ASN A 222 9.50 7.27 24.31
CA ASN A 222 10.79 7.87 24.65
C ASN A 222 10.64 9.03 25.65
N ASN A 223 9.58 9.84 25.50
CA ASN A 223 9.29 10.96 26.39
C ASN A 223 8.57 10.56 27.69
N SER A 224 8.17 9.30 27.85
CA SER A 224 7.48 8.80 29.05
C SER A 224 8.42 8.42 30.19
N GLN A 225 9.73 8.42 29.97
CA GLN A 225 10.71 8.08 31.01
C GLN A 225 10.77 9.17 32.09
N PRO A 226 10.64 8.83 33.38
CA PRO A 226 10.61 9.79 34.47
C PRO A 226 12.01 10.30 34.76
N LYS A 227 12.37 11.46 34.22
CA LYS A 227 13.61 12.15 34.59
C LYS A 227 13.39 13.35 35.54
N ASP A 228 12.28 14.09 35.44
CA ASP A 228 12.06 15.33 36.24
C ASP A 228 10.59 15.67 36.57
N ALA A 229 10.36 16.62 37.49
CA ALA A 229 9.03 17.09 37.93
C ALA A 229 8.16 17.74 36.83
N THR A 230 8.77 18.19 35.72
CA THR A 230 8.08 18.61 34.47
C THR A 230 7.35 17.45 33.78
N SER A 231 7.61 16.20 34.20
CA SER A 231 6.98 14.96 33.71
C SER A 231 5.46 14.96 33.77
N SER A 232 4.82 15.61 34.75
CA SER A 232 3.36 15.57 34.90
C SER A 232 2.58 16.16 33.74
N ARG A 233 3.02 17.33 33.23
CA ARG A 233 2.34 18.03 32.14
C ARG A 233 2.56 17.28 30.83
N ASN A 234 3.78 16.81 30.62
CA ASN A 234 4.16 15.98 29.48
C ASN A 234 3.38 14.66 29.47
N MET A 235 3.14 14.06 30.64
CA MET A 235 2.39 12.81 30.74
C MET A 235 0.91 12.96 30.37
N SER A 236 0.24 14.03 30.83
CA SER A 236 -1.15 14.29 30.42
C SER A 236 -1.25 14.49 28.90
N ARG A 237 -0.25 15.14 28.30
CA ARG A 237 -0.15 15.34 26.85
C ARG A 237 0.04 14.01 26.11
N ASN A 238 0.95 13.18 26.60
CA ASN A 238 1.24 11.85 26.07
C ASN A 238 0.01 10.92 26.13
N VAL A 239 -0.74 10.92 27.24
CA VAL A 239 -1.99 10.16 27.37
C VAL A 239 -3.05 10.66 26.39
N SER A 240 -3.20 11.98 26.24
CA SER A 240 -4.15 12.55 25.26
C SER A 240 -3.79 12.13 23.84
N LEU A 241 -2.52 12.20 23.48
CA LEU A 241 -2.01 11.76 22.19
C LEU A 241 -2.27 10.26 21.97
N TYR A 242 -1.96 9.42 22.95
CA TYR A 242 -2.25 7.99 22.86
C TYR A 242 -3.73 7.72 22.57
N LYS A 243 -4.65 8.45 23.23
CA LYS A 243 -6.10 8.34 22.96
C LYS A 243 -6.45 8.75 21.53
N ILE A 244 -5.85 9.82 21.00
CA ILE A 244 -6.03 10.23 19.59
C ILE A 244 -5.59 9.12 18.64
N LEU A 245 -4.40 8.54 18.87
CA LEU A 245 -3.89 7.43 18.05
C LEU A 245 -4.76 6.17 18.18
N HIS A 246 -5.32 5.91 19.36
CA HIS A 246 -6.25 4.80 19.57
C HIS A 246 -7.55 4.98 18.79
N VAL A 247 -8.14 6.19 18.82
CA VAL A 247 -9.35 6.52 18.01
C VAL A 247 -9.04 6.37 16.51
N LEU A 248 -7.87 6.85 16.08
CA LEU A 248 -7.42 6.70 14.70
C LEU A 248 -7.27 5.22 14.29
N ASN A 249 -6.79 4.37 15.20
CA ASN A 249 -6.70 2.92 14.97
C ASN A 249 -8.09 2.25 14.89
N CYS A 250 -9.06 2.67 15.70
CA CYS A 250 -10.43 2.20 15.57
C CYS A 250 -11.01 2.56 14.20
N PHE A 251 -10.80 3.79 13.76
CA PHE A 251 -11.27 4.24 12.45
C PHE A 251 -10.56 3.49 11.30
N HIS A 252 -9.23 3.32 11.37
CA HIS A 252 -8.48 2.50 10.41
C HIS A 252 -9.00 1.05 10.40
N ARG A 253 -9.32 0.48 11.56
CA ARG A 253 -9.85 -0.88 11.65
C ARG A 253 -11.15 -1.03 10.87
N GLU A 254 -12.08 -0.11 11.05
CA GLU A 254 -13.38 -0.10 10.37
C GLU A 254 -13.24 0.10 8.86
N THR A 255 -12.39 1.03 8.43
CA THR A 255 -12.25 1.38 7.02
C THR A 255 -11.37 0.40 6.24
N CYS A 256 -10.26 -0.06 6.81
CA CYS A 256 -9.16 -0.67 6.04
C CYS A 256 -8.80 -2.10 6.44
N SER A 257 -8.99 -2.48 7.71
CA SER A 257 -8.25 -3.64 8.24
C SER A 257 -8.69 -5.00 7.73
N ALA A 258 -9.99 -5.20 7.49
CA ALA A 258 -10.54 -6.54 7.23
C ALA A 258 -10.08 -7.15 5.90
N LEU A 259 -9.75 -6.31 4.90
CA LEU A 259 -9.38 -6.76 3.56
C LEU A 259 -7.95 -6.38 3.18
N LEU A 260 -7.50 -5.16 3.51
CA LEU A 260 -6.20 -4.69 3.04
C LEU A 260 -5.05 -5.48 3.66
N TRP A 261 -5.09 -5.80 4.94
CA TRP A 261 -3.99 -6.52 5.59
C TRP A 261 -3.82 -7.95 5.07
N PRO A 262 -4.87 -8.79 4.95
CA PRO A 262 -4.73 -10.13 4.38
C PRO A 262 -4.21 -10.09 2.95
N ILE A 263 -4.79 -9.24 2.09
CA ILE A 263 -4.35 -9.12 0.70
C ILE A 263 -2.88 -8.70 0.66
N THR A 264 -2.51 -7.68 1.43
CA THR A 264 -1.13 -7.19 1.44
C THR A 264 -0.17 -8.29 1.91
N GLN A 265 -0.54 -9.08 2.92
CA GLN A 265 0.31 -10.15 3.43
C GLN A 265 0.52 -11.27 2.40
N HIS A 266 -0.56 -11.70 1.73
CA HIS A 266 -0.47 -12.71 0.70
C HIS A 266 0.31 -12.23 -0.53
N VAL A 267 0.07 -11.01 -0.99
CA VAL A 267 0.80 -10.42 -2.12
C VAL A 267 2.28 -10.30 -1.79
N LEU A 268 2.61 -9.77 -0.61
CA LEU A 268 4.00 -9.61 -0.18
C LEU A 268 4.69 -10.98 -0.09
N CYS A 269 4.07 -11.97 0.53
CA CYS A 269 4.61 -13.33 0.62
C CYS A 269 4.88 -13.91 -0.79
N ALA A 270 3.89 -13.85 -1.69
CA ALA A 270 4.04 -14.34 -3.05
C ALA A 270 5.17 -13.63 -3.81
N VAL A 271 5.25 -12.30 -3.71
CA VAL A 271 6.29 -11.51 -4.36
C VAL A 271 7.67 -11.87 -3.83
N HIS A 272 7.85 -11.98 -2.51
CA HIS A 272 9.14 -12.36 -1.94
C HIS A 272 9.57 -13.77 -2.38
N VAL A 273 8.65 -14.74 -2.33
CA VAL A 273 8.93 -16.11 -2.80
C VAL A 273 9.36 -16.09 -4.26
N LEU A 274 8.61 -15.42 -5.14
CA LEU A 274 8.93 -15.32 -6.56
C LEU A 274 10.29 -14.64 -6.80
N VAL A 275 10.53 -13.48 -6.17
CA VAL A 275 11.78 -12.74 -6.29
C VAL A 275 12.96 -13.59 -5.81
N ASN A 276 12.83 -14.28 -4.68
CA ASN A 276 13.88 -15.14 -4.13
C ASN A 276 14.18 -16.32 -5.07
N VAL A 277 13.15 -17.02 -5.57
CA VAL A 277 13.30 -18.14 -6.50
C VAL A 277 13.99 -17.68 -7.79
N ILE A 278 13.52 -16.58 -8.40
CA ILE A 278 14.10 -16.02 -9.62
C ILE A 278 15.56 -15.59 -9.38
N THR A 279 15.86 -14.98 -8.24
CA THR A 279 17.22 -14.57 -7.88
C THR A 279 18.15 -15.77 -7.70
N ILE A 280 17.69 -16.83 -7.03
CA ILE A 280 18.54 -18.01 -6.80
C ILE A 280 18.78 -18.78 -8.11
N LYS A 281 17.74 -19.00 -8.91
CA LYS A 281 17.82 -19.88 -10.09
C LYS A 281 18.22 -19.17 -11.38
N CYS A 282 17.76 -17.94 -11.59
CA CYS A 282 17.87 -17.29 -12.89
C CYS A 282 18.87 -16.13 -12.95
N TRP A 283 19.45 -15.70 -11.82
CA TRP A 283 20.27 -14.48 -11.78
C TRP A 283 21.41 -14.44 -12.80
N HIS A 284 22.09 -15.55 -13.01
CA HIS A 284 23.21 -15.67 -13.94
C HIS A 284 22.77 -15.69 -15.42
N ILE A 285 21.50 -15.99 -15.69
CA ILE A 285 20.92 -16.08 -17.04
C ILE A 285 20.23 -14.77 -17.43
N LEU A 286 19.77 -13.99 -16.44
CA LEU A 286 18.99 -12.78 -16.69
C LEU A 286 19.85 -11.63 -17.30
N PRO A 287 19.37 -10.97 -18.37
CA PRO A 287 19.94 -9.73 -18.88
C PRO A 287 20.10 -8.66 -17.80
N ALA A 288 21.12 -7.81 -17.92
CA ALA A 288 21.42 -6.78 -16.93
C ALA A 288 20.23 -5.84 -16.62
N PRO A 289 19.42 -5.38 -17.59
CA PRO A 289 18.24 -4.56 -17.30
C PRO A 289 17.19 -5.29 -16.46
N ILE A 290 16.98 -6.59 -16.70
CA ILE A 290 16.02 -7.39 -15.95
C ILE A 290 16.51 -7.62 -14.52
N ARG A 291 17.81 -7.90 -14.33
CA ARG A 291 18.43 -7.97 -13.00
C ARG A 291 18.27 -6.68 -12.21
N PHE A 292 18.49 -5.54 -12.86
CA PHE A 292 18.33 -4.23 -12.22
C PHE A 292 16.87 -3.99 -11.79
N THR A 293 15.90 -4.30 -12.65
CA THR A 293 14.47 -4.20 -12.31
C THR A 293 14.10 -5.14 -11.16
N LEU A 294 14.56 -6.40 -11.20
CA LEU A 294 14.31 -7.38 -10.13
C LEU A 294 14.89 -6.87 -8.79
N PHE A 295 16.11 -6.35 -8.79
CA PHE A 295 16.74 -5.75 -7.61
C PHE A 295 15.96 -4.55 -7.09
N LEU A 296 15.54 -3.63 -7.97
CA LEU A 296 14.76 -2.46 -7.59
C LEU A 296 13.39 -2.85 -7.01
N SER A 297 12.72 -3.83 -7.62
CA SER A 297 11.47 -4.38 -7.10
C SER A 297 11.68 -5.05 -5.74
N ALA A 298 12.69 -5.91 -5.58
CA ALA A 298 13.02 -6.55 -4.32
C ALA A 298 13.26 -5.52 -3.21
N PHE A 299 14.02 -4.47 -3.52
CA PHE A 299 14.27 -3.36 -2.60
C PHE A 299 12.97 -2.62 -2.24
N ALA A 300 12.13 -2.29 -3.23
CA ALA A 300 10.86 -1.61 -3.01
C ALA A 300 9.91 -2.40 -2.10
N PHE A 301 9.76 -3.71 -2.34
CA PHE A 301 8.90 -4.58 -1.54
C PHE A 301 9.46 -4.83 -0.14
N SER A 302 10.76 -5.05 0.00
CA SER A 302 11.40 -5.18 1.33
C SER A 302 11.28 -3.90 2.15
N TYR A 303 11.39 -2.74 1.50
CA TYR A 303 11.21 -1.46 2.18
C TYR A 303 9.74 -1.20 2.55
N PHE A 304 8.80 -1.58 1.68
CA PHE A 304 7.36 -1.54 1.97
C PHE A 304 7.01 -2.46 3.14
N GLU A 305 7.54 -3.68 3.19
CA GLU A 305 7.41 -4.61 4.31
C GLU A 305 7.86 -3.95 5.63
N SER A 306 9.07 -3.40 5.64
CA SER A 306 9.62 -2.70 6.81
C SER A 306 8.73 -1.51 7.22
N SER A 307 8.21 -0.77 6.23
CA SER A 307 7.39 0.42 6.44
C SER A 307 5.93 0.13 6.81
N CYS A 308 5.42 -1.06 6.53
CA CYS A 308 4.04 -1.45 6.83
C CYS A 308 3.96 -2.54 7.89
N PHE A 309 4.52 -3.72 7.63
CA PHE A 309 4.37 -4.90 8.46
C PHE A 309 5.15 -4.79 9.76
N LYS A 310 6.45 -4.50 9.65
CA LYS A 310 7.29 -4.32 10.82
C LYS A 310 6.81 -3.12 11.64
N ALA A 311 6.47 -2.01 10.97
CA ALA A 311 5.86 -0.86 11.61
C ALA A 311 4.56 -1.20 12.36
N ALA A 312 3.69 -2.04 11.77
CA ALA A 312 2.45 -2.47 12.41
C ALA A 312 2.70 -3.32 13.67
N ALA A 313 3.68 -4.23 13.64
CA ALA A 313 4.09 -5.00 14.81
C ALA A 313 4.70 -4.09 15.90
N GLU A 314 5.53 -3.13 15.53
CA GLU A 314 6.15 -2.17 16.45
C GLU A 314 5.14 -1.22 17.10
N ILE A 315 4.02 -0.91 16.43
CA ILE A 315 2.90 -0.15 17.02
C ILE A 315 2.36 -0.88 18.25
N TYR A 316 2.14 -2.19 18.14
CA TYR A 316 1.67 -2.99 19.25
C TYR A 316 2.69 -2.99 20.39
N GLU A 317 3.95 -3.32 20.10
CA GLU A 317 5.02 -3.38 21.11
C GLU A 317 5.22 -2.03 21.82
N SER A 318 5.26 -0.94 21.06
CA SER A 318 5.38 0.42 21.61
C SER A 318 4.18 0.78 22.47
N SER A 319 2.96 0.41 22.04
CA SER A 319 1.75 0.67 22.82
C SER A 319 1.73 -0.12 24.14
N ALA A 320 2.18 -1.39 24.11
CA ALA A 320 2.29 -2.24 25.29
C ALA A 320 3.36 -1.70 26.26
N ARG A 321 4.53 -1.28 25.74
CA ARG A 321 5.60 -0.65 26.52
C ARG A 321 5.15 0.64 27.16
N PHE A 322 4.42 1.50 26.44
CA PHE A 322 3.84 2.71 27.02
C PHE A 322 2.89 2.39 28.17
N LYS A 323 2.00 1.41 27.99
CA LYS A 323 1.08 0.96 29.05
C LYS A 323 1.82 0.43 30.28
N GLN A 324 2.87 -0.37 30.08
CA GLN A 324 3.71 -0.86 31.18
C GLN A 324 4.43 0.27 31.92
N ASN A 325 5.00 1.24 31.18
CA ASN A 325 5.64 2.41 31.77
C ASN A 325 4.66 3.22 32.63
N MET A 326 3.39 3.30 32.23
CA MET A 326 2.33 3.93 33.02
C MET A 326 2.03 3.17 34.32
N ALA A 327 2.03 1.84 34.28
CA ALA A 327 1.79 0.97 35.43
C ALA A 327 2.90 1.10 36.49
N CYS A 328 4.15 1.24 36.06
CA CYS A 328 5.32 1.29 36.95
C CYS A 328 5.59 2.66 37.61
N MET A 329 4.73 3.67 37.42
CA MET A 329 4.98 5.02 37.94
C MET A 329 4.77 5.14 39.47
N PRO A 330 5.81 5.39 40.30
CA PRO A 330 5.75 5.16 41.75
C PRO A 330 5.04 6.23 42.61
N ARG A 331 4.46 7.32 42.05
CA ARG A 331 4.12 8.51 42.89
C ARG A 331 2.73 9.14 42.71
N ARG A 332 1.85 8.68 41.81
CA ARG A 332 0.51 9.29 41.58
C ARG A 332 -0.57 8.25 41.29
N ILE A 333 -0.77 7.38 42.28
CA ILE A 333 -1.34 6.03 42.18
C ILE A 333 -2.80 5.99 41.73
N ALA A 334 -3.68 6.91 42.12
CA ALA A 334 -5.11 6.73 41.84
C ALA A 334 -5.53 7.16 40.42
N TYR A 335 -5.13 8.36 39.99
CA TYR A 335 -5.54 8.90 38.69
C TYR A 335 -4.89 8.13 37.54
N TYR A 336 -3.57 7.94 37.57
CA TYR A 336 -2.87 7.30 36.47
C TYR A 336 -3.14 5.80 36.39
N LYS A 337 -3.43 5.12 37.50
CA LYS A 337 -3.91 3.73 37.48
C LYS A 337 -5.31 3.61 36.85
N ARG A 338 -6.21 4.57 37.10
CA ARG A 338 -7.51 4.62 36.38
C ARG A 338 -7.29 4.88 34.88
N VAL A 339 -6.38 5.79 34.54
CA VAL A 339 -6.02 6.07 33.15
C VAL A 339 -5.45 4.82 32.49
N GLU A 340 -4.49 4.14 33.09
CA GLU A 340 -3.90 2.88 32.60
C GLU A 340 -4.96 1.81 32.34
N MET A 341 -5.89 1.60 33.29
CA MET A 341 -7.00 0.66 33.12
C MET A 341 -7.92 1.03 31.96
N SER A 342 -7.98 2.31 31.58
CA SER A 342 -8.72 2.78 30.41
C SER A 342 -7.91 2.71 29.09
N LEU A 343 -6.59 2.48 29.16
CA LEU A 343 -5.74 2.38 27.98
C LEU A 343 -5.71 0.93 27.46
N TRP A 344 -6.15 0.79 26.22
CA TRP A 344 -6.06 -0.44 25.45
C TRP A 344 -4.86 -0.38 24.54
N CYS A 345 -4.10 -1.49 24.42
CA CYS A 345 -3.00 -1.57 23.47
C CYS A 345 -3.52 -1.32 22.06
N ILE A 346 -2.76 -0.56 21.27
CA ILE A 346 -3.12 -0.29 19.88
C ILE A 346 -2.75 -1.53 19.08
N ARG A 347 -3.75 -2.19 18.51
CA ARG A 347 -3.62 -3.43 17.76
C ARG A 347 -4.09 -3.22 16.33
N ILE A 348 -3.25 -3.60 15.38
CA ILE A 348 -3.61 -3.64 13.97
C ILE A 348 -4.04 -5.07 13.66
N ASN A 349 -5.34 -5.25 13.47
CA ASN A 349 -5.91 -6.56 13.19
C ASN A 349 -5.76 -6.89 11.70
N VAL A 350 -5.32 -8.11 11.39
CA VAL A 350 -5.27 -8.61 10.01
C VAL A 350 -6.64 -9.12 9.59
N SER A 351 -7.49 -9.50 10.53
CA SER A 351 -8.91 -9.82 10.31
C SER A 351 -9.58 -9.98 11.69
N SER A 352 -10.66 -10.74 11.80
CA SER A 352 -11.13 -11.29 13.08
C SER A 352 -10.16 -12.31 13.69
N ALA A 353 -9.23 -12.85 12.89
CA ALA A 353 -8.38 -13.97 13.26
C ALA A 353 -7.21 -13.61 14.21
N TYR A 354 -6.43 -12.58 13.88
CA TYR A 354 -5.26 -12.18 14.68
C TYR A 354 -4.86 -10.72 14.44
N HIS A 355 -3.86 -10.25 15.20
CA HIS A 355 -3.28 -8.92 15.10
C HIS A 355 -1.77 -8.99 14.95
N PHE A 356 -1.16 -7.95 14.38
CA PHE A 356 0.29 -7.91 14.21
C PHE A 356 1.01 -7.78 15.54
N GLU A 357 1.83 -8.78 15.82
CA GLU A 357 2.87 -8.81 16.85
C GLU A 357 4.22 -9.16 16.18
N MET A 358 5.35 -8.92 16.84
CA MET A 358 6.67 -9.23 16.27
C MET A 358 6.81 -10.74 15.97
N ASP A 359 6.19 -11.60 16.79
CA ASP A 359 6.16 -13.04 16.55
C ASP A 359 5.37 -13.43 15.30
N THR A 360 4.25 -12.76 15.04
CA THR A 360 3.48 -12.96 13.80
C THR A 360 4.24 -12.48 12.56
N PHE A 361 5.01 -11.39 12.69
CA PHE A 361 5.89 -10.90 11.63
C PHE A 361 7.01 -11.91 11.35
N ASN A 362 7.68 -12.40 12.38
CA ASN A 362 8.72 -13.43 12.26
C ASN A 362 8.17 -14.73 11.66
N SER A 363 6.96 -15.13 12.04
CA SER A 363 6.29 -16.31 11.46
C SER A 363 5.97 -16.11 9.97
N CYS A 364 5.57 -14.91 9.56
CA CYS A 364 5.37 -14.58 8.16
C CYS A 364 6.70 -14.64 7.37
N MET A 365 7.80 -14.15 7.95
CA MET A 365 9.13 -14.22 7.33
C MET A 365 9.62 -15.66 7.22
N GLN A 366 9.39 -16.48 8.24
CA GLN A 366 9.70 -17.91 8.19
C GLN A 366 8.90 -18.58 7.07
N ALA A 367 7.60 -18.29 6.94
CA ALA A 367 6.77 -18.84 5.87
C ALA A 367 7.27 -18.43 4.47
N VAL A 368 7.81 -17.21 4.29
CA VAL A 368 8.44 -16.81 3.03
C VAL A 368 9.65 -17.68 2.71
N VAL A 369 10.51 -17.95 3.70
CA VAL A 369 11.68 -18.83 3.53
C VAL A 369 11.26 -20.25 3.22
N ASP A 370 10.34 -20.82 4.01
CA ASP A 370 9.85 -22.19 3.85
C ASP A 370 9.18 -22.37 2.47
N ASN A 371 8.34 -21.42 2.05
CA ASN A 371 7.73 -21.45 0.71
C ASN A 371 8.76 -21.31 -0.40
N THR A 372 9.78 -20.48 -0.22
CA THR A 372 10.91 -20.35 -1.17
C THR A 372 11.63 -21.70 -1.31
N VAL A 373 11.98 -22.34 -0.19
CA VAL A 373 12.63 -23.66 -0.18
C VAL A 373 11.74 -24.72 -0.83
N ASN A 374 10.46 -24.77 -0.48
CA ASN A 374 9.52 -25.73 -1.05
C ASN A 374 9.37 -25.58 -2.56
N VAL A 375 9.24 -24.34 -3.06
CA VAL A 375 9.18 -24.09 -4.52
C VAL A 375 10.49 -24.49 -5.18
N LEU A 376 11.64 -24.18 -4.56
CA LEU A 376 12.95 -24.57 -5.10
C LEU A 376 13.14 -26.08 -5.16
N LEU A 377 12.69 -26.84 -4.17
CA LEU A 377 12.81 -28.32 -4.11
C LEU A 377 11.77 -29.05 -4.97
N THR A 378 10.58 -28.45 -5.15
CA THR A 378 9.49 -29.10 -5.89
C THR A 378 9.67 -28.97 -7.40
N PHE A 379 10.15 -27.80 -7.86
CA PHE A 379 10.21 -27.48 -9.28
C PHE A 379 11.62 -27.51 -9.89
N PHE A 380 12.67 -27.63 -9.07
CA PHE A 380 14.07 -27.63 -9.52
C PHE A 380 14.94 -28.56 -8.68
#